data_AF-A0A9D2S0B4-F1
#
_entry.id   AF-A0A9D2S0B4-F1
#
_cell.length_a   1.000
_cell.length_b   1.000
_cell.length_c   1.000
_cell.angle_alpha   90.00
_cell.angle_beta   90.00
_cell.angle_gamma   90.00
#
_symmetry.space_group_name_H-M   'P 1'
#
loop_
_entity.id
_entity.type
_entity.pdbx_description
1 polymer ?
#
loop_
_entity_poly.entity_id
_entity_poly.type
_entity_poly.pdbx_seq_one_letter_code
_entity_poly.pdbx_strand_id
1 'polypeptide(L)'
;MKSAKTRLGFTGLVVCGAAVLVWGAADLYAWATTGQEVLAAYGEAESVLRLVENTFTSALGKLLVGAAAGGVGLWGLRGSRPKDQK
;
A
#
# COMPACT_ATOMS: atom_id res chain seq x y z
N MET A 1 3.41 24.74 -19.57
CA MET A 1 3.98 23.36 -19.55
C MET A 1 4.32 22.80 -18.16
N LYS A 2 4.78 23.60 -17.16
CA LYS A 2 5.11 23.07 -15.80
C LYS A 2 3.95 22.35 -15.09
N SER A 3 2.69 22.76 -15.30
CA SER A 3 1.51 22.19 -14.62
C SER A 3 1.17 20.74 -15.04
N ALA A 4 1.33 20.39 -16.32
CA ALA A 4 0.98 19.06 -16.83
C ALA A 4 1.93 17.96 -16.31
N LYS A 5 3.25 18.26 -16.25
CA LYS A 5 4.26 17.33 -15.74
C LYS A 5 4.07 17.04 -14.24
N THR A 6 3.73 18.06 -13.46
CA THR A 6 3.46 17.91 -12.03
C THR A 6 2.19 17.10 -11.77
N ARG A 7 1.13 17.31 -12.57
CA ARG A 7 -0.10 16.51 -12.50
C ARG A 7 0.15 15.03 -12.84
N LEU A 8 0.90 14.75 -13.90
CA LEU A 8 1.33 13.39 -14.25
C LEU A 8 2.08 12.72 -13.10
N GLY A 9 2.98 13.45 -12.41
CA GLY A 9 3.68 12.94 -11.23
C GLY A 9 2.74 12.56 -10.10
N PHE A 10 1.76 13.41 -9.77
CA PHE A 10 0.78 13.10 -8.73
C PHE A 10 -0.16 11.96 -9.12
N THR A 11 -0.60 11.88 -10.38
CA THR A 11 -1.37 10.74 -10.87
C THR A 11 -0.58 9.44 -10.76
N GLY A 12 0.71 9.47 -11.10
CA GLY A 12 1.62 8.34 -10.90
C GLY A 12 1.69 7.91 -9.43
N LEU A 13 1.79 8.85 -8.50
CA LEU A 13 1.77 8.56 -7.06
C LEU A 13 0.44 7.92 -6.61
N VAL A 14 -0.70 8.35 -7.14
CA VAL A 14 -1.99 7.72 -6.86
C VAL A 14 -2.02 6.27 -7.36
N VAL A 15 -1.58 6.02 -8.59
CA VAL A 15 -1.58 4.67 -9.17
C VAL A 15 -0.63 3.75 -8.42
N CYS A 16 0.59 4.21 -8.12
CA CYS A 16 1.55 3.45 -7.33
C CYS A 16 1.03 3.19 -5.91
N GLY A 17 0.43 4.20 -5.27
CA GLY A 17 -0.19 4.05 -3.95
C GLY A 17 -1.30 3.01 -3.95
N ALA A 18 -2.19 3.04 -4.94
CA ALA A 18 -3.26 2.05 -5.09
C ALA A 18 -2.71 0.63 -5.33
N ALA A 19 -1.69 0.47 -6.19
CA ALA A 19 -1.07 -0.82 -6.44
C ALA A 19 -0.44 -1.42 -5.17
N VAL A 20 0.27 -0.59 -4.39
CA VAL A 20 0.87 -1.03 -3.12
C VAL A 20 -0.20 -1.35 -2.07
N LEU A 21 -1.32 -0.62 -2.03
CA LEU A 21 -2.46 -0.95 -1.18
C LEU A 21 -3.05 -2.31 -1.51
N VAL A 22 -3.28 -2.59 -2.80
CA VAL A 22 -3.79 -3.90 -3.27
C VAL A 22 -2.83 -5.01 -2.87
N TRP A 23 -1.52 -4.80 -3.04
CA TRP A 23 -0.52 -5.77 -2.64
C TRP A 23 -0.52 -6.00 -1.12
N GLY A 24 -0.51 -4.93 -0.31
CA GLY A 24 -0.59 -5.05 1.14
C GLY A 24 -1.85 -5.78 1.62
N ALA A 25 -3.00 -5.53 0.98
CA ALA A 25 -4.25 -6.24 1.27
C ALA A 25 -4.17 -7.74 0.91
N ALA A 26 -3.55 -8.08 -0.21
CA ALA A 26 -3.35 -9.48 -0.60
C ALA A 26 -2.44 -10.23 0.39
N ASP A 27 -1.36 -9.60 0.84
CA ASP A 27 -0.47 -10.21 1.86
C ASP A 27 -1.18 -10.36 3.21
N LEU A 28 -2.01 -9.39 3.60
CA LEU A 28 -2.80 -9.48 4.83
C LEU A 28 -3.83 -10.62 4.75
N TYR A 29 -4.46 -10.79 3.59
CA TYR A 29 -5.36 -11.91 3.33
C TYR A 29 -4.64 -13.26 3.38
N ALA A 30 -3.45 -13.37 2.77
CA ALA A 30 -2.63 -14.57 2.82
C ALA A 30 -2.17 -14.90 4.25
N TRP A 31 -1.81 -13.88 5.04
CA TRP A 31 -1.52 -14.06 6.46
C TRP A 31 -2.75 -14.57 7.25
N ALA A 32 -3.92 -14.00 7.00
CA ALA A 32 -5.15 -14.35 7.74
C ALA A 32 -5.68 -15.75 7.40
N THR A 33 -5.43 -16.23 6.19
CA THR A 33 -5.87 -17.55 5.72
C THR A 33 -4.75 -18.59 5.90
N THR A 34 -3.81 -18.62 4.96
CA THR A 34 -2.72 -19.59 4.94
C THR A 34 -1.75 -19.42 6.11
N GLY A 35 -1.46 -18.18 6.52
CA GLY A 35 -0.53 -17.92 7.62
C GLY A 35 -1.00 -18.52 8.96
N GLN A 36 -2.29 -18.40 9.28
CA GLN A 36 -2.86 -18.96 10.50
C GLN A 36 -2.93 -20.49 10.46
N GLU A 37 -3.25 -21.07 9.31
CA GLU A 37 -3.24 -22.54 9.12
C GLU A 37 -1.83 -23.12 9.31
N VAL A 38 -0.82 -22.49 8.70
CA VAL A 38 0.58 -22.93 8.83
C VAL A 38 1.07 -22.74 10.26
N LEU A 39 0.66 -21.67 10.94
CA LEU A 39 1.00 -21.45 12.35
C LEU A 39 0.34 -22.50 13.26
N ALA A 40 -0.89 -22.91 12.98
CA ALA A 40 -1.56 -23.96 13.73
C ALA A 40 -0.91 -25.34 13.52
N ALA A 41 -0.42 -25.62 12.31
CA ALA A 41 0.19 -26.91 11.97
C ALA A 41 1.68 -27.00 12.39
N TYR A 42 2.41 -25.88 12.38
CA TYR A 42 3.87 -25.84 12.55
C TYR A 42 4.35 -24.78 13.56
N GLY A 43 3.50 -24.37 14.49
CA GLY A 43 3.75 -23.26 15.42
C GLY A 43 4.95 -23.43 16.35
N GLU A 44 5.49 -24.63 16.50
CA GLU A 44 6.73 -24.88 17.26
C GLU A 44 7.99 -24.50 16.50
N ALA A 45 7.92 -24.36 15.17
CA ALA A 45 9.05 -23.94 14.35
C ALA A 45 9.21 -22.42 14.38
N GLU A 46 10.28 -21.93 15.01
CA GLU A 46 10.60 -20.50 15.11
C GLU A 46 10.68 -19.81 13.74
N SER A 47 11.15 -20.53 12.70
CA SER A 47 11.19 -20.03 11.33
C SER A 47 9.79 -19.76 10.75
N VAL A 48 8.80 -20.57 11.11
CA VAL A 48 7.40 -20.42 10.68
C VAL A 48 6.76 -19.24 11.40
N LEU A 49 6.96 -19.12 12.71
CA LEU A 49 6.50 -17.97 13.50
C LEU A 49 7.01 -16.65 12.90
N ARG A 50 8.32 -16.56 12.66
CA ARG A 50 8.94 -15.37 12.04
C ARG A 50 8.42 -15.09 10.64
N LEU A 51 8.16 -16.12 9.84
CA LEU A 51 7.63 -15.95 8.48
C LEU A 51 6.22 -15.34 8.52
N VAL A 52 5.35 -15.87 9.38
CA VAL A 52 3.97 -15.42 9.54
C VAL A 52 3.94 -13.97 10.09
N GLU A 53 4.73 -13.66 11.11
CA GLU A 53 4.87 -12.30 11.66
C GLU A 53 5.43 -11.31 10.64
N ASN A 54 6.44 -11.70 9.87
CA ASN A 54 7.03 -10.84 8.84
C ASN A 54 6.06 -10.60 7.68
N THR A 55 5.23 -11.60 7.33
CA THR A 55 4.18 -11.44 6.31
C THR A 55 3.15 -10.41 6.77
N PHE A 56 2.69 -10.48 8.02
CA PHE A 56 1.78 -9.49 8.60
C PHE A 56 2.41 -8.09 8.65
N THR A 57 3.65 -7.99 9.14
CA THR A 57 4.36 -6.71 9.26
C THR A 57 4.61 -6.08 7.89
N SER A 58 4.98 -6.89 6.89
CA SER A 58 5.14 -6.46 5.51
C SER A 58 3.83 -5.97 4.90
N ALA A 59 2.73 -6.68 5.15
CA ALA A 59 1.39 -6.29 4.72
C ALA A 59 1.01 -4.91 5.26
N LEU A 60 1.16 -4.70 6.58
CA LEU A 60 0.91 -3.40 7.21
C LEU A 60 1.81 -2.30 6.65
N GLY A 61 3.10 -2.58 6.48
CA GLY A 61 4.06 -1.64 5.89
C GLY A 61 3.63 -1.19 4.49
N LYS A 62 3.23 -2.13 3.63
CA LYS A 62 2.68 -1.83 2.30
C LYS A 62 1.40 -1.00 2.40
N LEU A 63 0.47 -1.36 3.28
CA LEU A 63 -0.77 -0.59 3.44
C LEU A 63 -0.50 0.87 3.84
N LEU A 64 0.42 1.10 4.78
CA LEU A 64 0.81 2.45 5.20
C LEU A 64 1.49 3.24 4.08
N VAL A 65 2.45 2.62 3.38
CA VAL A 65 3.17 3.26 2.25
C VAL A 65 2.21 3.57 1.10
N GLY A 66 1.33 2.64 0.76
CA GLY A 66 0.32 2.81 -0.27
C GLY A 66 -0.66 3.93 0.06
N ALA A 67 -1.14 3.99 1.30
CA ALA A 67 -2.02 5.06 1.78
C ALA A 67 -1.31 6.43 1.76
N ALA A 68 -0.05 6.49 2.19
CA ALA A 68 0.73 7.73 2.17
C ALA A 68 0.97 8.22 0.73
N ALA A 69 1.44 7.35 -0.17
CA ALA A 69 1.69 7.69 -1.57
C ALA A 69 0.39 8.11 -2.29
N GLY A 70 -0.69 7.35 -2.10
CA GLY A 70 -2.00 7.65 -2.65
C GLY A 70 -2.57 8.97 -2.11
N GLY A 71 -2.46 9.20 -0.81
CA GLY A 71 -2.90 10.42 -0.14
C GLY A 71 -2.15 11.66 -0.63
N VAL A 72 -0.82 11.59 -0.74
CA VAL A 72 0.01 12.69 -1.29
C VAL A 72 -0.34 12.95 -2.76
N GLY A 73 -0.51 11.90 -3.56
CA GLY A 73 -0.94 12.02 -4.96
C GLY A 73 -2.30 12.71 -5.08
N LEU A 74 -3.30 12.29 -4.29
CA LEU A 74 -4.63 12.89 -4.28
C LEU A 74 -4.60 14.35 -3.81
N TRP A 75 -3.84 14.66 -2.77
CA TRP A 75 -3.70 16.02 -2.27
C TRP A 75 -3.02 16.94 -3.29
N GLY A 76 -1.95 16.46 -3.93
CA GLY A 76 -1.26 17.18 -5.01
C GLY A 76 -2.15 17.45 -6.22
N LEU A 77 -2.98 16.47 -6.63
CA LEU A 77 -3.97 16.65 -7.69
C LEU A 77 -5.05 17.68 -7.31
N ARG A 78 -5.51 17.66 -6.05
CA ARG A 78 -6.50 18.63 -5.53
C ARG A 78 -5.96 20.06 -5.53
N GLY A 79 -4.71 20.25 -5.11
CA GLY A 79 -4.04 21.55 -5.12
C GLY A 79 -3.66 22.04 -6.52
N SER A 80 -3.52 21.13 -7.49
CA SER A 80 -3.21 21.43 -8.90
C SER A 80 -4.44 21.67 -9.76
N ARG A 81 -5.66 21.67 -9.19
CA ARG A 81 -6.87 22.09 -9.91
C ARG A 81 -6.72 23.55 -10.32
N PRO A 82 -7.02 23.92 -11.58
CA PRO A 82 -7.06 25.33 -11.93
C PRO A 82 -8.09 25.96 -11.00
N LYS A 83 -7.76 27.07 -10.37
CA LYS A 83 -8.80 27.96 -9.87
C LYS A 83 -9.50 28.45 -11.12
N ASP A 84 -10.61 27.82 -11.50
CA ASP A 84 -11.41 28.31 -12.60
C ASP A 84 -11.80 29.76 -12.27
N GLN A 85 -11.34 30.64 -13.15
CA GLN A 85 -12.19 31.59 -13.84
C GLN A 85 -13.32 32.16 -12.97
N LYS A 86 -13.00 33.20 -12.21
CA LYS A 86 -13.94 34.31 -12.01
C LYS A 86 -13.49 35.47 -12.89
#